data_AF-A0A101H4I1-F1
#
_entry.id   AF-A0A101H4I1-F1
#
_cell.length_a   1.000
_cell.length_b   1.000
_cell.length_c   1.000
_cell.angle_alpha   90.00
_cell.angle_beta   90.00
_cell.angle_gamma   90.00
#
_symmetry.space_group_name_H-M   'P 1'
#
loop_
_entity.id
_entity.type
_entity.pdbx_description
1 polymer ?
#
loop_
_entity_poly.entity_id
_entity_poly.type
_entity_poly.pdbx_seq_one_letter_code
_entity_poly.pdbx_strand_id
1 'polypeptide(L)'
;DPGTTMALALLSLDGDLIHLSSSRVTSVAEAIAEITLYGRPLIIASDKKEMPGTVEKIRRSFNAVSFLPKSDIPIPEKYELAADINYTNDHERDAYAAAMLAYRHYKNKFARLSKRLPPGIALDEVRARVVRGLSLEQALVELSGEEIQESSDEAVAPEAAPSEPKQSREYDEMIRKLRRLVSELYEESQKKDEEISRLRRLLKAERSKKKETIQRDAEVVRLQGIITNQKRYLRKEERRNKGMRKQLERLKTYADLKQGEDLVPLKVLDALSRDAIRRMRSEMGISPDDWIYLLRTDGWGMNAIRELADAPIAGVIVTGQSPRSQDLEAAFREFGIPLLSGEGLRIRVQGSFGACPKSSLLERHTRWREEQEQYERSRKAESIEVLFKSYRSMREQEVKKGG
;
A
#
# COMPACT_ATOMS: atom_id res chain seq x y z
N ASP A 1 -14.02 4.32 -0.12
CA ASP A 1 -13.74 3.56 1.11
C ASP A 1 -13.79 4.51 2.31
N PRO A 2 -14.76 4.34 3.23
CA PRO A 2 -14.86 5.15 4.44
C PRO A 2 -14.04 4.55 5.60
N GLY A 3 -13.07 5.31 6.12
CA GLY A 3 -12.27 4.91 7.27
C GLY A 3 -11.75 6.13 8.04
N THR A 4 -10.63 5.97 8.76
CA THR A 4 -9.87 7.10 9.34
C THR A 4 -9.28 7.99 8.26
N THR A 5 -9.09 7.45 7.07
CA THR A 5 -8.84 8.19 5.83
C THR A 5 -9.96 7.81 4.87
N MET A 6 -10.72 8.79 4.39
CA MET A 6 -11.73 8.55 3.38
C MET A 6 -11.07 8.68 2.01
N ALA A 7 -11.26 7.65 1.18
CA ALA A 7 -10.79 7.66 -0.19
C ALA A 7 -11.94 7.52 -1.18
N LEU A 8 -11.83 8.26 -2.28
CA LEU A 8 -12.84 8.37 -3.30
C LEU A 8 -12.23 8.10 -4.67
N ALA A 9 -12.87 7.23 -5.44
CA ALA A 9 -12.47 6.89 -6.79
C ALA A 9 -13.66 7.10 -7.72
N LEU A 10 -13.49 7.92 -8.75
CA LEU A 10 -14.49 8.21 -9.78
C LEU A 10 -14.07 7.57 -11.09
N LEU A 11 -14.92 6.68 -11.60
CA LEU A 11 -14.76 6.04 -12.90
C LEU A 11 -15.84 6.53 -13.86
N SER A 12 -15.46 6.66 -15.13
CA SER A 12 -16.41 6.80 -16.24
C SER A 12 -17.22 5.50 -16.41
N LEU A 13 -18.38 5.58 -17.06
CA LEU A 13 -19.19 4.41 -17.43
C LEU A 13 -18.44 3.44 -18.36
N ASP A 14 -17.41 3.93 -19.05
CA ASP A 14 -16.57 3.11 -19.94
C ASP A 14 -15.36 2.49 -19.22
N GLY A 15 -15.12 2.84 -17.95
CA GLY A 15 -14.09 2.25 -17.07
C GLY A 15 -12.83 3.11 -16.88
N ASP A 16 -12.77 4.30 -17.50
CA ASP A 16 -11.64 5.22 -17.36
C ASP A 16 -11.64 5.90 -15.99
N LEU A 17 -10.47 6.02 -15.35
CA LEU A 17 -10.31 6.73 -14.09
C LEU A 17 -10.37 8.25 -14.33
N ILE A 18 -11.38 8.90 -13.73
CA ILE A 18 -11.57 10.35 -13.80
C ILE A 18 -10.81 11.02 -12.67
N HIS A 19 -10.95 10.48 -11.45
CA HIS A 19 -10.39 11.09 -10.25
C HIS A 19 -10.13 10.04 -9.16
N LEU A 20 -9.04 10.23 -8.42
CA LEU A 20 -8.67 9.42 -7.27
C LEU A 20 -8.11 10.35 -6.20
N SER A 21 -8.72 10.35 -5.02
CA SER A 21 -8.29 11.19 -3.90
C SER A 21 -8.43 10.46 -2.57
N SER A 22 -7.61 10.87 -1.61
CA SER A 22 -7.77 10.47 -0.21
C SER A 22 -7.50 11.64 0.72
N SER A 23 -8.32 11.75 1.77
CA SER A 23 -8.16 12.77 2.81
C SER A 23 -8.49 12.18 4.19
N ARG A 24 -7.74 12.64 5.21
CA ARG A 24 -7.90 12.21 6.61
C ARG A 24 -9.07 12.88 7.32
N VAL A 25 -9.51 14.03 6.83
CA VAL A 25 -10.61 14.79 7.42
C VAL A 25 -11.51 15.18 6.27
N THR A 26 -12.39 14.25 5.88
CA THR A 26 -13.39 14.51 4.85
C THR A 26 -14.74 14.29 5.50
N SER A 27 -15.48 15.38 5.69
CA SER A 27 -16.88 15.29 6.06
C SER A 27 -17.67 14.69 4.88
N VAL A 28 -18.83 14.09 5.17
CA VAL A 28 -19.73 13.56 4.12
C VAL A 28 -20.12 14.67 3.12
N ALA A 29 -20.24 15.92 3.58
CA ALA A 29 -20.57 17.06 2.74
C ALA A 29 -19.44 17.43 1.76
N GLU A 30 -18.18 17.39 2.20
CA GLU A 30 -17.02 17.61 1.33
C GLU A 30 -16.90 16.50 0.27
N ALA A 31 -17.16 15.25 0.64
CA ALA A 31 -17.22 14.14 -0.29
C ALA A 31 -18.24 14.41 -1.42
N ILE A 32 -19.43 14.87 -1.04
CA ILE A 32 -20.51 15.19 -1.97
C ILE A 32 -20.11 16.36 -2.87
N ALA A 33 -19.50 17.41 -2.31
CA ALA A 33 -19.02 18.56 -3.08
C ALA A 33 -17.95 18.15 -4.11
N GLU A 34 -16.99 17.33 -3.69
CA GLU A 34 -15.93 16.82 -4.56
C GLU A 34 -16.48 15.97 -5.71
N ILE A 35 -17.40 15.04 -5.43
CA ILE A 35 -18.08 14.27 -6.48
C ILE A 35 -18.81 15.20 -7.45
N THR A 36 -19.54 16.19 -6.93
CA THR A 36 -20.37 17.10 -7.72
C THR A 36 -19.55 17.92 -8.72
N LEU A 37 -18.28 18.21 -8.42
CA LEU A 37 -17.37 18.90 -9.32
C LEU A 37 -17.16 18.15 -10.64
N TYR A 38 -17.15 16.81 -10.59
CA TYR A 38 -16.95 15.94 -11.75
C TYR A 38 -18.26 15.48 -12.39
N GLY A 39 -19.37 15.54 -11.65
CA GLY A 39 -20.71 15.27 -12.17
C GLY A 39 -21.63 14.58 -11.17
N ARG A 40 -22.70 13.97 -11.67
CA ARG A 40 -23.64 13.20 -10.86
C ARG A 40 -23.32 11.70 -10.95
N PRO A 41 -22.99 11.02 -9.84
CA PRO A 41 -22.66 9.60 -9.87
C PRO A 41 -23.93 8.77 -10.09
N LEU A 42 -23.84 7.80 -11.00
CA LEU A 42 -24.95 6.86 -11.24
C LEU A 42 -24.92 5.68 -10.25
N ILE A 43 -23.73 5.16 -9.99
CA ILE A 43 -23.49 3.96 -9.18
C ILE A 43 -22.53 4.33 -8.07
N ILE A 44 -22.86 3.93 -6.84
CA ILE A 44 -21.96 4.05 -5.69
C ILE A 44 -21.67 2.64 -5.16
N ALA A 45 -20.38 2.31 -5.12
CA ALA A 45 -19.88 0.98 -4.77
C ALA A 45 -19.12 1.00 -3.44
N SER A 46 -19.11 -0.15 -2.75
CA SER A 46 -18.28 -0.41 -1.57
C SER A 46 -17.55 -1.74 -1.72
N ASP A 47 -16.41 -1.89 -1.06
CA ASP A 47 -15.60 -3.12 -1.04
C ASP A 47 -16.09 -4.18 -0.04
N LYS A 48 -16.98 -3.79 0.88
CA LYS A 48 -17.60 -4.64 1.89
C LYS A 48 -18.95 -5.19 1.41
N LYS A 49 -19.31 -6.36 1.95
CA LYS A 49 -20.59 -7.03 1.72
C LYS A 49 -21.80 -6.16 2.12
N GLU A 50 -21.67 -5.44 3.24
CA GLU A 50 -22.68 -4.49 3.72
C GLU A 50 -22.18 -3.07 3.53
N MET A 51 -23.06 -2.20 3.01
CA MET A 51 -22.70 -0.82 2.74
C MET A 51 -22.48 -0.06 4.05
N PRO A 52 -21.31 0.55 4.29
CA PRO A 52 -21.11 1.38 5.47
C PRO A 52 -22.07 2.59 5.46
N GLY A 53 -22.58 2.98 6.63
CA GLY A 53 -23.59 4.03 6.74
C GLY A 53 -23.18 5.41 6.19
N THR A 54 -21.88 5.71 6.15
CA THR A 54 -21.34 6.92 5.50
C THR A 54 -21.53 6.88 3.98
N VAL A 55 -21.21 5.75 3.35
CA VAL A 55 -21.40 5.52 1.90
C VAL A 55 -22.90 5.52 1.57
N GLU A 56 -23.73 4.96 2.45
CA GLU A 56 -25.17 4.97 2.26
C GLU A 56 -25.77 6.39 2.27
N LYS A 57 -25.28 7.26 3.16
CA LYS A 57 -25.67 8.69 3.17
C LYS A 57 -25.33 9.37 1.85
N ILE A 58 -24.10 9.20 1.35
CA ILE A 58 -23.67 9.75 0.05
C ILE A 58 -24.55 9.20 -1.08
N ARG A 59 -24.80 7.89 -1.09
CA ARG A 59 -25.68 7.24 -2.07
C ARG A 59 -27.08 7.85 -2.09
N ARG A 60 -27.68 8.06 -0.91
CA ARG A 60 -29.01 8.66 -0.77
C ARG A 60 -29.03 10.10 -1.29
N SER A 61 -27.99 10.90 -1.02
CA SER A 61 -27.89 12.28 -1.52
C SER A 61 -27.93 12.38 -3.05
N PHE A 62 -27.34 11.43 -3.77
CA PHE A 62 -27.32 11.42 -5.23
C PHE A 62 -28.42 10.58 -5.88
N ASN A 63 -29.27 9.90 -5.09
CA ASN A 63 -30.19 8.88 -5.56
C ASN A 63 -29.52 7.85 -6.50
N ALA A 64 -28.31 7.42 -6.12
CA ALA A 64 -27.48 6.51 -6.89
C ALA A 64 -27.81 5.05 -6.58
N VAL A 65 -27.51 4.16 -7.52
CA VAL A 65 -27.69 2.72 -7.34
C VAL A 65 -26.52 2.17 -6.52
N SER A 66 -26.84 1.42 -5.47
CA SER A 66 -25.84 0.75 -4.64
C SER A 66 -25.29 -0.48 -5.36
N PHE A 67 -23.97 -0.60 -5.41
CA PHE A 67 -23.29 -1.84 -5.80
C PHE A 67 -22.51 -2.41 -4.62
N LEU A 68 -22.76 -3.68 -4.32
CA LEU A 68 -22.12 -4.41 -3.24
C LEU A 68 -21.64 -5.77 -3.75
N PRO A 69 -20.42 -6.20 -3.39
CA PRO A 69 -19.93 -7.53 -3.71
C PRO A 69 -20.69 -8.60 -2.89
N LYS A 70 -20.69 -9.85 -3.37
CA LYS A 70 -21.35 -10.97 -2.67
C LYS A 70 -20.70 -11.30 -1.32
N SER A 71 -19.40 -11.02 -1.21
CA SER A 71 -18.56 -11.16 -0.03
C SER A 71 -17.54 -10.02 -0.01
N ASP A 72 -16.93 -9.75 1.15
CA ASP A 72 -15.84 -8.79 1.23
C ASP A 72 -14.73 -9.15 0.23
N ILE A 73 -14.24 -8.14 -0.50
CA ILE A 73 -13.23 -8.36 -1.53
C ILE A 73 -11.91 -8.71 -0.84
N PRO A 74 -11.31 -9.89 -1.12
CA PRO A 74 -10.06 -10.29 -0.50
C PRO A 74 -8.91 -9.39 -0.99
N ILE A 75 -7.93 -9.14 -0.11
CA ILE A 75 -6.79 -8.24 -0.37
C ILE A 75 -6.06 -8.55 -1.70
N PRO A 76 -5.75 -9.81 -2.06
CA PRO A 76 -5.10 -10.12 -3.33
C PRO A 76 -5.88 -9.65 -4.55
N GLU A 77 -7.21 -9.81 -4.54
CA GLU A 77 -8.08 -9.38 -5.65
C GLU A 77 -8.12 -7.85 -5.76
N LYS A 78 -8.03 -7.13 -4.63
CA LYS A 78 -7.89 -5.67 -4.65
C LYS A 78 -6.59 -5.23 -5.35
N TYR A 79 -5.48 -5.95 -5.12
CA TYR A 79 -4.22 -5.67 -5.80
C TYR A 79 -4.27 -5.94 -7.31
N GLU A 80 -4.93 -7.02 -7.73
CA GLU A 80 -5.10 -7.32 -9.17
C GLU A 80 -5.97 -6.28 -9.86
N LEU A 81 -7.07 -5.87 -9.24
CA LEU A 81 -7.97 -4.85 -9.79
C LEU A 81 -7.30 -3.47 -9.89
N ALA A 82 -6.40 -3.15 -8.97
CA ALA A 82 -5.69 -1.87 -8.92
C ALA A 82 -4.28 -1.91 -9.56
N ALA A 83 -3.94 -2.98 -10.29
CA ALA A 83 -2.61 -3.15 -10.89
C ALA A 83 -2.27 -2.05 -11.91
N ASP A 84 -3.28 -1.49 -12.58
CA ASP A 84 -3.12 -0.53 -13.67
C ASP A 84 -3.05 0.93 -13.19
N ILE A 85 -3.18 1.21 -11.89
CA ILE A 85 -3.19 2.57 -11.33
C ILE A 85 -2.11 2.78 -10.26
N ASN A 86 -1.61 4.01 -10.18
CA ASN A 86 -0.75 4.43 -9.07
C ASN A 86 -1.64 4.96 -7.94
N TYR A 87 -1.56 4.32 -6.78
CA TYR A 87 -2.22 4.76 -5.53
C TYR A 87 -1.17 5.05 -4.47
N THR A 88 -1.48 5.97 -3.57
CA THR A 88 -0.59 6.41 -2.47
C THR A 88 -0.94 5.70 -1.17
N ASN A 89 -2.23 5.40 -0.97
CA ASN A 89 -2.77 4.83 0.26
C ASN A 89 -3.55 3.53 -0.02
N ASP A 90 -3.59 2.63 0.97
CA ASP A 90 -4.38 1.40 0.89
C ASP A 90 -5.88 1.67 0.67
N HIS A 91 -6.40 2.78 1.20
CA HIS A 91 -7.79 3.21 1.01
C HIS A 91 -8.10 3.62 -0.44
N GLU A 92 -7.14 4.21 -1.16
CA GLU A 92 -7.30 4.57 -2.57
C GLU A 92 -7.39 3.31 -3.45
N ARG A 93 -6.54 2.32 -3.16
CA ARG A 93 -6.61 1.00 -3.78
C ARG A 93 -7.99 0.37 -3.56
N ASP A 94 -8.47 0.37 -2.32
CA ASP A 94 -9.72 -0.28 -1.95
C ASP A 94 -10.94 0.43 -2.55
N ALA A 95 -10.92 1.77 -2.61
CA ALA A 95 -11.94 2.57 -3.28
C ALA A 95 -11.97 2.31 -4.80
N TYR A 96 -10.80 2.25 -5.45
CA TYR A 96 -10.71 1.95 -6.87
C TYR A 96 -11.14 0.52 -7.20
N ALA A 97 -10.70 -0.47 -6.41
CA ALA A 97 -11.08 -1.87 -6.59
C ALA A 97 -12.60 -2.06 -6.51
N ALA A 98 -13.27 -1.41 -5.56
CA ALA A 98 -14.73 -1.43 -5.47
C ALA A 98 -15.42 -0.86 -6.72
N ALA A 99 -14.91 0.28 -7.22
CA ALA A 99 -15.44 0.92 -8.42
C ALA A 99 -15.20 0.07 -9.68
N MET A 100 -14.02 -0.55 -9.83
CA MET A 100 -13.69 -1.43 -10.95
C MET A 100 -14.50 -2.73 -10.94
N LEU A 101 -14.77 -3.28 -9.76
CA LEU A 101 -15.64 -4.44 -9.63
C LEU A 101 -17.07 -4.11 -10.08
N ALA A 102 -17.58 -2.94 -9.71
CA ALA A 102 -18.87 -2.44 -10.19
C ALA A 102 -18.87 -2.32 -11.72
N TYR A 103 -17.82 -1.71 -12.29
CA TYR A 103 -17.67 -1.61 -13.74
C TYR A 103 -17.69 -2.99 -14.43
N ARG A 104 -16.91 -3.97 -13.94
CA ARG A 104 -16.89 -5.34 -14.51
C ARG A 104 -18.28 -5.99 -14.51
N HIS A 105 -19.07 -5.78 -13.47
CA HIS A 105 -20.44 -6.30 -13.39
C HIS A 105 -21.38 -5.65 -14.42
N TYR A 106 -21.28 -4.34 -14.63
CA TYR A 106 -22.16 -3.62 -15.55
C TYR A 106 -21.65 -3.55 -17.00
N LYS A 107 -20.37 -3.80 -17.26
CA LYS A 107 -19.74 -3.75 -18.58
C LYS A 107 -20.52 -4.55 -19.63
N ASN A 108 -20.90 -5.78 -19.29
CA ASN A 108 -21.66 -6.65 -20.20
C ASN A 108 -23.08 -6.15 -20.44
N LYS A 109 -23.72 -5.54 -19.43
CA LYS A 109 -25.06 -4.94 -19.57
C LYS A 109 -24.99 -3.69 -20.46
N PHE A 110 -24.04 -2.79 -20.22
CA PHE A 110 -23.84 -1.58 -21.02
C PHE A 110 -23.41 -1.87 -22.46
N ALA A 111 -22.58 -2.89 -22.69
CA ALA A 111 -22.17 -3.30 -24.03
C ALA A 111 -23.33 -3.92 -24.85
N ARG A 112 -24.29 -4.58 -24.19
CA ARG A 112 -25.52 -5.07 -24.84
C ARG A 112 -26.47 -3.91 -25.15
N LEU A 113 -26.55 -2.93 -24.26
CA LEU A 113 -27.35 -1.73 -24.45
C LEU A 113 -26.85 -0.90 -25.63
N SER A 114 -25.54 -0.60 -25.69
CA SER A 114 -24.97 0.20 -26.79
C SER A 114 -25.14 -0.43 -28.17
N LYS A 115 -25.30 -1.76 -28.27
CA LYS A 115 -25.59 -2.48 -29.52
C LYS A 115 -27.05 -2.42 -29.94
N ARG A 116 -27.99 -2.19 -29.02
CA ARG A 116 -29.44 -2.16 -29.27
C ARG A 116 -30.00 -0.75 -29.46
N LEU A 117 -29.20 0.28 -29.21
CA LEU A 117 -29.60 1.69 -29.29
C LEU A 117 -29.32 2.26 -30.70
N PRO A 118 -30.29 2.92 -31.34
CA PRO A 118 -30.07 3.66 -32.58
C PRO A 118 -29.05 4.80 -32.40
N PRO A 119 -28.29 5.17 -33.46
CA PRO A 119 -27.36 6.30 -33.40
C PRO A 119 -28.13 7.62 -33.29
N GLY A 120 -27.97 8.36 -32.18
CA GLY A 120 -28.58 9.68 -31.97
C GLY A 120 -29.11 9.96 -30.56
N ILE A 121 -29.25 8.93 -29.71
CA ILE A 121 -29.76 9.06 -28.34
C ILE A 121 -28.61 9.23 -27.34
N ALA A 122 -28.77 10.09 -26.33
CA ALA A 122 -27.81 10.28 -25.24
C ALA A 122 -27.64 8.97 -24.45
N LEU A 123 -26.60 8.21 -24.78
CA LEU A 123 -26.31 6.88 -24.23
C LEU A 123 -26.24 6.87 -22.71
N ASP A 124 -25.75 7.95 -22.10
CA ASP A 124 -25.56 8.05 -20.65
C ASP A 124 -26.88 8.15 -19.88
N GLU A 125 -27.89 8.79 -20.48
CA GLU A 125 -29.23 8.89 -19.90
C GLU A 125 -29.98 7.56 -19.93
N VAL A 126 -29.88 6.82 -21.04
CA VAL A 126 -30.48 5.48 -21.16
C VAL A 126 -29.79 4.50 -20.20
N ARG A 127 -28.46 4.55 -20.13
CA ARG A 127 -27.67 3.76 -19.17
C ARG A 127 -28.09 4.07 -17.72
N ALA A 128 -28.32 5.34 -17.39
CA ALA A 128 -28.76 5.76 -16.08
C ALA A 128 -30.15 5.20 -15.70
N ARG A 129 -31.10 5.23 -16.63
CA ARG A 129 -32.47 4.74 -16.39
C ARG A 129 -32.53 3.21 -16.28
N VAL A 130 -31.76 2.48 -17.09
CA VAL A 130 -31.69 1.01 -17.03
C VAL A 130 -31.03 0.53 -15.73
N VAL A 131 -30.02 1.24 -15.24
CA VAL A 131 -29.38 0.90 -13.96
C VAL A 131 -30.31 1.14 -12.77
N ARG A 132 -31.22 2.14 -12.86
CA ARG A 132 -32.27 2.41 -11.87
C ARG A 132 -33.44 1.41 -11.91
N GLY A 133 -33.44 0.43 -12.83
CA GLY A 133 -34.42 -0.66 -12.86
C GLY A 133 -35.55 -0.52 -13.87
N LEU A 134 -35.53 0.50 -14.74
CA LEU A 134 -36.51 0.64 -15.82
C LEU A 134 -36.19 -0.29 -16.99
N SER A 135 -37.24 -0.86 -17.60
CA SER A 135 -37.08 -1.67 -18.80
C SER A 135 -36.61 -0.82 -19.98
N LEU A 136 -35.89 -1.45 -20.91
CA LEU A 136 -35.35 -0.82 -22.11
C LEU A 136 -36.42 -0.10 -22.94
N GLU A 137 -37.62 -0.67 -23.00
CA GLU A 137 -38.76 -0.17 -23.75
C GLU A 137 -39.35 1.08 -23.09
N GLN A 138 -39.55 1.06 -21.76
CA GLN A 138 -40.03 2.23 -21.00
C GLN A 138 -39.03 3.40 -21.07
N ALA A 139 -37.73 3.11 -21.02
CA ALA A 139 -36.69 4.13 -21.10
C ALA A 139 -36.61 4.81 -22.48
N LEU A 140 -37.01 4.12 -23.55
CA LEU A 140 -37.05 4.68 -24.91
C LEU A 140 -38.32 5.52 -25.14
N VAL A 141 -39.48 5.06 -24.64
CA VAL A 141 -40.77 5.76 -24.78
C VAL A 141 -40.78 7.11 -24.05
N GLU A 142 -40.19 7.20 -22.86
CA GLU A 142 -40.07 8.49 -22.16
C GLU A 142 -39.03 9.44 -22.81
N LEU A 143 -38.06 8.90 -23.56
CA LEU A 143 -37.03 9.68 -24.24
C LEU A 143 -37.49 10.23 -25.60
N SER A 144 -38.39 9.53 -26.29
CA SER A 144 -38.96 9.99 -27.55
C SER A 144 -40.02 11.06 -27.37
N GLY A 145 -40.60 11.22 -26.17
CA GLY A 145 -41.61 12.26 -25.91
C GLY A 145 -42.83 12.14 -26.84
N GLU A 146 -43.09 10.95 -27.37
CA GLU A 146 -44.33 10.68 -28.10
C GLU A 146 -45.39 10.32 -27.06
N GLU A 147 -46.17 11.34 -26.68
CA GLU A 147 -47.57 11.10 -26.35
C GLU A 147 -48.16 10.23 -27.45
N ILE A 148 -48.95 9.24 -27.05
CA ILE A 148 -49.76 8.42 -27.95
C ILE A 148 -50.72 9.36 -28.67
N GLN A 149 -50.29 9.92 -29.80
CA GLN A 149 -51.21 10.33 -30.86
C GLN A 149 -51.43 9.09 -31.70
N GLU A 150 -52.59 8.48 -31.49
CA GLU A 150 -53.19 7.59 -32.47
C GLU A 150 -53.35 8.35 -33.78
N SER A 151 -52.40 8.16 -34.69
CA SER A 151 -52.56 8.50 -36.10
C SER A 151 -53.32 7.36 -36.77
N SER A 152 -54.64 7.50 -36.87
CA SER A 152 -55.40 6.86 -37.93
C SER A 152 -55.21 7.68 -39.22
N ASP A 153 -54.33 7.19 -40.08
CA ASP A 153 -54.38 7.52 -41.51
C ASP A 153 -55.60 6.84 -42.13
N GLU A 154 -56.57 7.62 -42.57
CA GLU A 154 -57.41 7.26 -43.72
C GLU A 154 -57.43 8.42 -44.73
N ALA A 155 -57.33 8.01 -45.98
CA ALA A 155 -56.98 8.78 -47.14
C ALA A 155 -58.18 9.45 -47.85
N VAL A 156 -57.89 10.64 -48.41
CA VAL A 156 -58.37 11.15 -49.72
C VAL A 156 -59.84 11.55 -49.90
N ALA A 157 -60.03 12.86 -50.16
CA ALA A 157 -60.80 13.38 -51.30
C ALA A 157 -60.41 14.85 -51.58
N PRO A 158 -60.03 15.25 -52.81
CA PRO A 158 -60.03 16.65 -53.21
C PRO A 158 -61.32 16.98 -53.97
N GLU A 159 -62.13 17.85 -53.40
CA GLU A 159 -63.25 18.48 -54.12
C GLU A 159 -62.73 19.71 -54.89
N ALA A 160 -62.91 19.67 -56.20
CA ALA A 160 -62.61 20.79 -57.10
C ALA A 160 -63.79 21.77 -57.10
N ALA A 161 -63.49 23.05 -56.90
CA ALA A 161 -64.40 24.16 -57.22
C ALA A 161 -63.65 25.20 -58.07
N PRO A 162 -64.17 25.63 -59.24
CA PRO A 162 -63.60 26.72 -60.01
C PRO A 162 -64.45 28.00 -59.94
N SER A 163 -63.85 29.12 -59.56
CA SER A 163 -64.28 30.51 -59.82
C SER A 163 -63.20 31.42 -59.18
N GLU A 164 -62.54 32.40 -59.79
CA GLU A 164 -62.82 33.36 -60.86
C GLU A 164 -61.48 33.90 -61.44
N PRO A 165 -61.39 34.39 -62.70
CA PRO A 165 -60.12 34.84 -63.27
C PRO A 165 -60.02 36.37 -63.32
N LYS A 166 -59.64 37.05 -62.22
CA LYS A 166 -59.14 38.45 -62.30
C LYS A 166 -57.96 38.83 -61.39
N GLN A 167 -57.45 37.95 -60.53
CA GLN A 167 -56.26 38.23 -59.67
C GLN A 167 -54.99 37.46 -60.08
N SER A 168 -55.04 36.60 -61.10
CA SER A 168 -53.96 35.64 -61.42
C SER A 168 -52.61 36.31 -61.73
N ARG A 169 -52.59 37.50 -62.33
CA ARG A 169 -51.35 38.15 -62.76
C ARG A 169 -50.49 38.68 -61.61
N GLU A 170 -51.12 39.26 -60.58
CA GLU A 170 -50.39 39.78 -59.41
C GLU A 170 -49.83 38.64 -58.56
N TYR A 171 -50.62 37.56 -58.39
CA TYR A 171 -50.15 36.35 -57.74
C TYR A 171 -49.03 35.66 -58.54
N ASP A 172 -49.09 35.62 -59.87
CA ASP A 172 -48.02 35.06 -60.71
C ASP A 172 -46.70 35.85 -60.62
N GLU A 173 -46.76 37.17 -60.44
CA GLU A 173 -45.58 38.00 -60.19
C GLU A 173 -45.03 37.79 -58.77
N MET A 174 -45.90 37.69 -57.77
CA MET A 174 -45.53 37.38 -56.39
C MET A 174 -44.84 36.00 -56.31
N ILE A 175 -45.42 35.00 -56.99
CA ILE A 175 -44.87 33.64 -57.09
C ILE A 175 -43.49 33.66 -57.76
N ARG A 176 -43.28 34.46 -58.82
CA ARG A 176 -41.98 34.60 -59.46
C ARG A 176 -40.93 35.24 -58.55
N LYS A 177 -41.29 36.29 -57.81
CA LYS A 177 -40.39 36.93 -56.82
C LYS A 177 -40.04 35.97 -55.68
N LEU A 178 -41.03 35.26 -55.14
CA LEU A 178 -40.84 34.25 -54.10
C LEU A 178 -39.95 33.11 -54.59
N ARG A 179 -40.14 32.62 -55.82
CA ARG A 179 -39.27 31.58 -56.40
C ARG A 179 -37.81 32.03 -56.53
N ARG A 180 -37.54 33.29 -56.89
CA ARG A 180 -36.17 33.84 -56.90
C ARG A 180 -35.56 33.92 -55.50
N LEU A 181 -36.32 34.44 -54.54
CA LEU A 181 -35.86 34.52 -53.16
C LEU A 181 -35.55 33.13 -52.59
N VAL A 182 -36.42 32.16 -52.89
CA VAL A 182 -36.23 30.76 -52.50
C VAL A 182 -34.96 30.19 -53.15
N SER A 183 -34.69 30.44 -54.44
CA SER A 183 -33.44 29.99 -55.06
C SER A 183 -32.18 30.65 -54.46
N GLU A 184 -32.23 31.95 -54.16
CA GLU A 184 -31.10 32.65 -53.52
C GLU A 184 -30.85 32.11 -52.10
N LEU A 185 -31.91 31.88 -51.33
CA LEU A 185 -31.82 31.27 -50.01
C LEU A 185 -31.29 29.83 -50.06
N TYR A 186 -31.67 29.05 -51.08
CA TYR A 186 -31.11 27.71 -51.29
C TYR A 186 -29.62 27.75 -51.63
N GLU A 187 -29.19 28.66 -52.50
CA GLU A 187 -27.76 28.83 -52.80
C GLU A 187 -26.95 29.27 -51.58
N GLU A 188 -27.48 30.19 -50.77
CA GLU A 188 -26.83 30.58 -49.51
C GLU A 188 -26.77 29.43 -48.50
N SER A 189 -27.84 28.64 -48.38
CA SER A 189 -27.85 27.44 -47.53
C SER A 189 -26.77 26.47 -47.97
N GLN A 190 -26.66 26.20 -49.27
CA GLN A 190 -25.68 25.28 -49.81
C GLN A 190 -24.24 25.72 -49.54
N LYS A 191 -23.93 27.02 -49.72
CA LYS A 191 -22.61 27.59 -49.38
C LYS A 191 -22.31 27.48 -47.88
N LYS A 192 -23.29 27.73 -47.02
CA LYS A 192 -23.15 27.57 -45.57
C LYS A 192 -22.95 26.10 -45.19
N ASP A 193 -23.65 25.17 -45.83
CA ASP A 193 -23.51 23.73 -45.59
C ASP A 193 -22.13 23.19 -46.02
N GLU A 194 -21.59 23.70 -47.12
CA GLU A 194 -20.23 23.42 -47.58
C GLU A 194 -19.18 23.94 -46.58
N GLU A 195 -19.34 25.17 -46.10
CA GLU A 195 -18.44 25.76 -45.10
C GLU A 195 -18.52 25.03 -43.75
N ILE A 196 -19.73 24.68 -43.30
CA ILE A 196 -19.95 23.84 -42.13
C ILE A 196 -19.25 22.48 -42.30
N SER A 197 -19.35 21.87 -43.48
CA SER A 197 -18.69 20.61 -43.78
C SER A 197 -17.16 20.72 -43.74
N ARG A 198 -16.60 21.82 -44.27
CA ARG A 198 -15.17 22.12 -44.22
C ARG A 198 -14.68 22.32 -42.78
N LEU A 199 -15.37 23.17 -42.02
CA LEU A 199 -15.05 23.46 -40.62
C LEU A 199 -15.15 22.19 -39.76
N ARG A 200 -16.16 21.34 -39.98
CA ARG A 200 -16.28 20.03 -39.30
C ARG A 200 -15.10 19.11 -39.60
N ARG A 201 -14.60 19.08 -40.85
CA ARG A 201 -13.41 18.28 -41.20
C ARG A 201 -12.14 18.80 -40.51
N LEU A 202 -11.93 20.11 -40.50
CA LEU A 202 -10.80 20.73 -39.80
C LEU A 202 -10.87 20.45 -38.29
N LEU A 203 -12.04 20.61 -37.68
CA LEU A 203 -12.25 20.32 -36.27
C LEU A 203 -11.95 18.84 -35.95
N LYS A 204 -12.36 17.91 -36.83
CA LYS A 204 -12.07 16.48 -36.67
C LYS A 204 -10.57 16.19 -36.73
N ALA A 205 -9.86 16.77 -37.68
CA ALA A 205 -8.41 16.61 -37.83
C ALA A 205 -7.64 17.19 -36.62
N GLU A 206 -8.07 18.34 -36.12
CA GLU A 206 -7.45 18.97 -34.95
C GLU A 206 -7.72 18.17 -33.67
N ARG A 207 -8.95 17.65 -33.52
CA ARG A 207 -9.30 16.74 -32.41
C ARG A 207 -8.51 15.44 -32.47
N SER A 208 -8.29 14.85 -33.64
CA SER A 208 -7.48 13.63 -33.75
C SER A 208 -6.03 13.87 -33.36
N LYS A 209 -5.43 14.99 -33.79
CA LYS A 209 -4.06 15.37 -33.39
C LYS A 209 -3.95 15.58 -31.88
N LYS A 210 -4.88 16.35 -31.29
CA LYS A 210 -4.90 16.55 -29.83
C LYS A 210 -5.09 15.25 -29.06
N LYS A 211 -5.92 14.33 -29.55
CA LYS A 211 -6.08 13.02 -28.93
C LYS A 211 -4.77 12.23 -28.95
N GLU A 212 -4.06 12.26 -30.07
CA GLU A 212 -2.78 11.56 -30.22
C GLU A 212 -1.69 12.17 -29.31
N THR A 213 -1.63 13.49 -29.17
CA THR A 213 -0.69 14.13 -28.23
C THR A 213 -1.02 13.80 -26.78
N ILE A 214 -2.29 13.83 -26.39
CA ILE A 214 -2.73 13.46 -25.03
C ILE A 214 -2.37 11.99 -24.74
N GLN A 215 -2.55 11.09 -25.71
CA GLN A 215 -2.17 9.68 -25.56
C GLN A 215 -0.66 9.51 -25.39
N ARG A 216 0.15 10.21 -26.19
CA ARG A 216 1.62 10.21 -26.03
C ARG A 216 2.04 10.76 -24.68
N ASP A 217 1.48 11.89 -24.26
CA ASP A 217 1.81 12.51 -22.98
C ASP A 217 1.43 11.60 -21.80
N ALA A 218 0.28 10.94 -21.87
CA ALA A 218 -0.14 9.95 -20.88
C ALA A 218 0.82 8.75 -20.84
N GLU A 219 1.29 8.27 -21.99
CA GLU A 219 2.28 7.20 -22.06
C GLU A 219 3.63 7.63 -21.47
N VAL A 220 4.08 8.85 -21.77
CA VAL A 220 5.31 9.42 -21.21
C VAL A 220 5.21 9.50 -19.69
N VAL A 221 4.10 10.00 -19.14
CA VAL A 221 3.88 10.06 -17.68
C VAL A 221 3.89 8.66 -17.07
N ARG A 222 3.25 7.67 -17.71
CA ARG A 222 3.27 6.27 -17.26
C ARG A 222 4.69 5.71 -17.23
N LEU A 223 5.45 5.90 -18.31
CA LEU A 223 6.84 5.44 -18.41
C LEU A 223 7.74 6.14 -17.39
N GLN A 224 7.56 7.44 -17.15
CA GLN A 224 8.28 8.18 -16.11
C GLN A 224 7.97 7.61 -14.71
N GLY A 225 6.71 7.26 -14.43
CA GLY A 225 6.31 6.57 -13.21
C GLY A 225 7.05 5.22 -13.04
N ILE A 226 7.11 4.42 -14.10
CA ILE A 226 7.85 3.14 -14.08
C ILE A 226 9.34 3.37 -13.83
N ILE A 227 9.96 4.34 -14.52
CA ILE A 227 11.38 4.66 -14.37
C ILE A 227 11.69 5.12 -12.93
N THR A 228 10.84 5.96 -12.34
CA THR A 228 11.06 6.43 -10.95
C THR A 228 10.94 5.29 -9.94
N ASN A 229 9.99 4.38 -10.14
CA ASN A 229 9.86 3.18 -9.30
C ASN A 229 11.05 2.23 -9.48
N GLN A 230 11.46 1.95 -10.72
CA GLN A 230 12.64 1.13 -11.00
C GLN A 230 13.92 1.73 -10.40
N LYS A 231 14.12 3.05 -10.50
CA LYS A 231 15.23 3.75 -9.84
C LYS A 231 15.19 3.60 -8.32
N ARG A 232 14.00 3.62 -7.71
CA ARG A 232 13.84 3.40 -6.27
C ARG A 232 14.23 1.97 -5.87
N TYR A 233 13.78 0.97 -6.64
CA TYR A 233 14.18 -0.43 -6.44
C TYR A 233 15.68 -0.62 -6.58
N LEU A 234 16.28 -0.06 -7.64
CA LEU A 234 17.72 -0.12 -7.87
C LEU A 234 18.49 0.44 -6.68
N ARG A 235 18.12 1.62 -6.17
CA ARG A 235 18.74 2.23 -4.98
C ARG A 235 18.61 1.35 -3.73
N LYS A 236 17.48 0.66 -3.55
CA LYS A 236 17.28 -0.25 -2.41
C LYS A 236 18.20 -1.46 -2.52
N GLU A 237 18.30 -2.05 -3.70
CA GLU A 237 19.19 -3.20 -3.95
C GLU A 237 20.67 -2.81 -3.90
N GLU A 238 21.06 -1.62 -4.38
CA GLU A 238 22.42 -1.10 -4.22
C GLU A 238 22.80 -0.92 -2.75
N ARG A 239 21.88 -0.38 -1.93
CA ARG A 239 22.09 -0.28 -0.47
C ARG A 239 22.24 -1.66 0.18
N ARG A 240 21.40 -2.62 -0.23
CA ARG A 240 21.48 -4.02 0.26
C ARG A 240 22.82 -4.65 -0.11
N ASN A 241 23.23 -4.52 -1.37
CA ASN A 241 24.52 -5.00 -1.86
C ASN A 241 25.70 -4.33 -1.14
N LYS A 242 25.65 -3.01 -0.90
CA LYS A 242 26.68 -2.31 -0.12
C LYS A 242 26.73 -2.82 1.33
N GLY A 243 25.58 -3.11 1.93
CA GLY A 243 25.50 -3.74 3.25
C GLY A 243 26.15 -5.14 3.26
N MET A 244 25.77 -6.00 2.32
CA MET A 244 26.32 -7.35 2.18
C MET A 244 27.82 -7.34 1.90
N ARG A 245 28.33 -6.43 1.06
CA ARG A 245 29.77 -6.27 0.80
C ARG A 245 30.54 -5.92 2.07
N LYS A 246 30.03 -4.97 2.86
CA LYS A 246 30.63 -4.63 4.17
C LYS A 246 30.61 -5.82 5.13
N GLN A 247 29.54 -6.62 5.13
CA GLN A 247 29.47 -7.84 5.93
C GLN A 247 30.50 -8.88 5.48
N LEU A 248 30.66 -9.07 4.17
CA LEU A 248 31.69 -9.97 3.61
C LEU A 248 33.11 -9.49 3.94
N GLU A 249 33.39 -8.20 3.85
CA GLU A 249 34.69 -7.65 4.27
C GLU A 249 34.97 -7.94 5.74
N ARG A 250 33.97 -7.75 6.63
CA ARG A 250 34.09 -8.09 8.05
C ARG A 250 34.37 -9.58 8.27
N LEU A 251 33.66 -10.46 7.54
CA LEU A 251 33.87 -11.90 7.65
C LEU A 251 35.25 -12.33 7.14
N LYS A 252 35.74 -11.71 6.06
CA LYS A 252 37.11 -11.94 5.56
C LYS A 252 38.15 -11.53 6.59
N THR A 253 38.04 -10.33 7.15
CA THR A 253 38.98 -9.88 8.21
C THR A 253 38.99 -10.82 9.41
N TYR A 254 37.83 -11.39 9.78
CA TYR A 254 37.74 -12.37 10.86
C TYR A 254 38.38 -13.72 10.49
N ALA A 255 38.19 -14.18 9.25
CA ALA A 255 38.83 -15.41 8.76
C ALA A 255 40.35 -15.27 8.68
N ASP A 256 40.85 -14.13 8.19
CA ASP A 256 42.29 -13.82 8.12
C ASP A 256 42.91 -13.79 9.53
N LEU A 257 42.19 -13.23 10.51
CA LEU A 257 42.62 -13.24 11.92
C LEU A 257 42.60 -14.65 12.54
N LYS A 258 41.67 -15.53 12.15
CA LYS A 258 41.65 -16.94 12.59
C LYS A 258 42.83 -17.75 12.06
N GLN A 259 43.39 -17.39 10.91
CA GLN A 259 44.53 -18.09 10.32
C GLN A 259 45.86 -17.78 11.00
N GLY A 260 45.95 -16.70 11.79
CA GLY A 260 47.14 -16.41 12.59
C GLY A 260 47.23 -17.35 13.80
N GLU A 261 48.19 -18.29 13.80
CA GLU A 261 48.30 -19.36 14.81
C GLU A 261 48.45 -18.86 16.27
N ASP A 262 48.93 -17.63 16.49
CA ASP A 262 49.21 -17.08 17.82
C ASP A 262 48.10 -16.18 18.40
N LEU A 263 47.07 -15.84 17.60
CA LEU A 263 46.07 -14.82 17.94
C LEU A 263 44.66 -15.40 17.95
N VAL A 264 43.94 -15.20 19.06
CA VAL A 264 42.52 -15.53 19.17
C VAL A 264 41.72 -14.30 18.75
N PRO A 265 40.84 -14.40 17.73
CA PRO A 265 39.97 -13.30 17.35
C PRO A 265 38.88 -13.11 18.41
N LEU A 266 38.72 -11.87 18.86
CA LEU A 266 37.68 -11.42 19.77
C LEU A 266 36.56 -10.74 18.99
N LYS A 267 35.31 -10.94 19.40
CA LYS A 267 34.15 -10.21 18.87
C LYS A 267 33.86 -9.02 19.78
N VAL A 268 33.90 -7.82 19.22
CA VAL A 268 33.75 -6.60 20.02
C VAL A 268 32.28 -6.24 20.13
N LEU A 269 31.84 -5.98 21.36
CA LEU A 269 30.52 -5.48 21.68
C LEU A 269 30.65 -4.10 22.36
N ASP A 270 29.96 -3.11 21.81
CA ASP A 270 29.98 -1.74 22.33
C ASP A 270 29.34 -1.65 23.72
N ALA A 271 28.23 -2.36 23.92
CA ALA A 271 27.47 -2.37 25.17
C ALA A 271 26.84 -3.74 25.41
N LEU A 272 26.67 -4.09 26.68
CA LEU A 272 26.02 -5.33 27.14
C LEU A 272 24.49 -5.23 27.05
N SER A 273 23.96 -5.12 25.82
CA SER A 273 22.52 -5.04 25.55
C SER A 273 22.02 -6.18 24.66
N ARG A 274 20.75 -6.54 24.84
CA ARG A 274 20.03 -7.54 24.05
C ARG A 274 20.19 -7.30 22.53
N ASP A 275 19.99 -6.05 22.12
CA ASP A 275 20.06 -5.67 20.70
C ASP A 275 21.49 -5.72 20.15
N ALA A 276 22.50 -5.45 20.98
CA ALA A 276 23.90 -5.57 20.56
C ALA A 276 24.28 -7.05 20.35
N ILE A 277 23.89 -7.93 21.28
CA ILE A 277 24.14 -9.38 21.19
C ILE A 277 23.45 -9.97 19.96
N ARG A 278 22.18 -9.63 19.74
CA ARG A 278 21.40 -10.13 18.59
C ARG A 278 21.95 -9.65 17.25
N ARG A 279 22.38 -8.38 17.15
CA ARG A 279 23.04 -7.85 15.95
C ARG A 279 24.34 -8.58 15.66
N MET A 280 25.19 -8.75 16.67
CA MET A 280 26.46 -9.48 16.53
C MET A 280 26.23 -10.92 16.08
N ARG A 281 25.28 -11.64 16.69
CA ARG A 281 24.92 -13.01 16.30
C ARG A 281 24.44 -13.11 14.85
N SER A 282 23.65 -12.15 14.41
CA SER A 282 23.08 -12.13 13.05
C SER A 282 24.12 -11.77 11.98
N GLU A 283 25.06 -10.88 12.30
CA GLU A 283 26.09 -10.44 11.36
C GLU A 283 27.28 -11.41 11.27
N MET A 284 27.65 -12.06 12.38
CA MET A 284 28.92 -12.77 12.51
C MET A 284 28.79 -14.25 12.87
N GLY A 285 27.60 -14.71 13.30
CA GLY A 285 27.45 -15.99 13.97
C GLY A 285 28.17 -16.02 15.32
N ILE A 286 28.00 -17.09 16.09
CA ILE A 286 28.72 -17.32 17.37
C ILE A 286 29.12 -18.79 17.40
N SER A 287 30.40 -19.06 17.68
CA SER A 287 30.96 -20.40 17.85
C SER A 287 31.47 -20.59 19.28
N PRO A 288 31.51 -21.83 19.81
CA PRO A 288 31.93 -22.12 21.18
C PRO A 288 33.32 -21.60 21.55
N ASP A 289 34.23 -21.47 20.59
CA ASP A 289 35.59 -20.98 20.82
C ASP A 289 35.72 -19.44 20.76
N ASP A 290 34.61 -18.74 20.51
CA ASP A 290 34.62 -17.28 20.37
C ASP A 290 34.59 -16.58 21.72
N TRP A 291 35.48 -15.60 21.85
CA TRP A 291 35.54 -14.70 23.00
C TRP A 291 34.96 -13.34 22.65
N ILE A 292 34.22 -12.75 23.58
CA ILE A 292 33.57 -11.45 23.40
C ILE A 292 34.34 -10.39 24.18
N TYR A 293 34.64 -9.27 23.56
CA TYR A 293 35.25 -8.11 24.19
C TYR A 293 34.22 -6.99 24.37
N LEU A 294 33.93 -6.61 25.62
CA LEU A 294 33.00 -5.54 25.97
C LEU A 294 33.74 -4.22 26.16
N LEU A 295 33.34 -3.19 25.39
CA LEU A 295 33.82 -1.83 25.55
C LEU A 295 33.15 -1.10 26.71
N ARG A 296 31.86 -1.34 26.96
CA ARG A 296 31.10 -0.75 28.06
C ARG A 296 30.21 -1.80 28.71
N THR A 297 30.16 -1.78 30.03
CA THR A 297 29.22 -2.60 30.84
C THR A 297 27.96 -1.82 31.24
N ASP A 298 27.80 -0.59 30.76
CA ASP A 298 26.66 0.26 31.10
C ASP A 298 25.36 -0.31 30.49
N GLY A 299 24.30 -0.38 31.30
CA GLY A 299 22.96 -0.76 30.83
C GLY A 299 22.74 -2.27 30.70
N TRP A 300 23.46 -3.09 31.48
CA TRP A 300 23.21 -4.52 31.54
C TRP A 300 21.90 -4.85 32.26
N GLY A 301 21.23 -5.91 31.81
CA GLY A 301 20.08 -6.50 32.50
C GLY A 301 20.16 -8.02 32.43
N MET A 302 19.49 -8.73 33.36
CA MET A 302 19.53 -10.19 33.42
C MET A 302 19.17 -10.87 32.08
N ASN A 303 18.30 -10.26 31.29
CA ASN A 303 17.94 -10.77 29.97
C ASN A 303 19.11 -10.76 28.97
N ALA A 304 20.00 -9.77 29.03
CA ALA A 304 21.19 -9.72 28.17
C ALA A 304 22.20 -10.81 28.55
N ILE A 305 22.36 -11.08 29.85
CA ILE A 305 23.23 -12.15 30.35
C ILE A 305 22.65 -13.52 29.98
N ARG A 306 21.33 -13.70 30.12
CA ARG A 306 20.66 -14.93 29.68
C ARG A 306 20.85 -15.18 28.18
N GLU A 307 20.69 -14.16 27.34
CA GLU A 307 20.93 -14.31 25.90
C GLU A 307 22.39 -14.62 25.55
N LEU A 308 23.35 -14.19 26.37
CA LEU A 308 24.74 -14.60 26.25
C LEU A 308 24.98 -16.02 26.75
N ALA A 309 24.30 -16.45 27.81
CA ALA A 309 24.37 -17.82 28.33
C ALA A 309 23.79 -18.83 27.34
N ASP A 310 22.71 -18.46 26.64
CA ASP A 310 22.11 -19.27 25.57
C ASP A 310 23.01 -19.34 24.32
N ALA A 311 24.03 -18.49 24.21
CA ALA A 311 24.99 -18.51 23.12
C ALA A 311 26.19 -19.41 23.48
N PRO A 312 26.67 -20.27 22.57
CA PRO A 312 27.87 -21.05 22.81
C PRO A 312 29.10 -20.13 22.73
N ILE A 313 29.53 -19.57 23.86
CA ILE A 313 30.68 -18.65 23.96
C ILE A 313 31.75 -19.21 24.89
N ALA A 314 33.02 -18.94 24.60
CA ALA A 314 34.14 -19.33 25.45
C ALA A 314 34.27 -18.42 26.68
N GLY A 315 33.86 -17.17 26.56
CA GLY A 315 33.87 -16.21 27.66
C GLY A 315 33.86 -14.76 27.20
N VAL A 316 33.81 -13.86 28.18
CA VAL A 316 33.69 -12.42 28.00
C VAL A 316 34.85 -11.70 28.67
N ILE A 317 35.42 -10.73 27.98
CA ILE A 317 36.52 -9.88 28.43
C ILE A 317 35.98 -8.46 28.54
N VAL A 318 36.17 -7.81 29.69
CA VAL A 318 35.72 -6.43 29.93
C VAL A 318 36.92 -5.48 29.94
N THR A 319 36.79 -4.31 29.32
CA THR A 319 37.81 -3.26 29.42
C THR A 319 38.02 -2.84 30.88
N GLY A 320 39.28 -2.61 31.29
CA GLY A 320 39.61 -2.21 32.67
C GLY A 320 38.99 -0.89 33.13
N GLN A 321 38.48 -0.08 32.20
CA GLN A 321 37.85 1.21 32.49
C GLN A 321 36.38 1.12 32.93
N SER A 322 35.76 -0.06 32.86
CA SER A 322 34.36 -0.25 33.25
C SER A 322 34.26 -0.72 34.71
N PRO A 323 33.46 -0.06 35.58
CA PRO A 323 33.29 -0.49 36.96
C PRO A 323 32.63 -1.87 37.00
N ARG A 324 33.33 -2.85 37.58
CA ARG A 324 32.74 -4.16 37.87
C ARG A 324 31.79 -4.01 39.05
N SER A 325 30.50 -4.00 38.77
CA SER A 325 29.51 -4.16 39.83
C SER A 325 29.60 -5.60 40.33
N GLN A 326 29.60 -5.79 41.66
CA GLN A 326 29.55 -7.12 42.29
C GLN A 326 28.35 -7.93 41.79
N ASP A 327 27.24 -7.24 41.49
CA ASP A 327 26.03 -7.82 40.92
C ASP A 327 26.23 -8.41 39.51
N LEU A 328 27.06 -7.76 38.68
CA LEU A 328 27.38 -8.27 37.34
C LEU A 328 28.28 -9.50 37.45
N GLU A 329 29.31 -9.45 38.29
CA GLU A 329 30.16 -10.63 38.51
C GLU A 329 29.32 -11.80 39.01
N ALA A 330 28.49 -11.60 40.03
CA ALA A 330 27.58 -12.63 40.57
C ALA A 330 26.67 -13.22 39.49
N ALA A 331 26.03 -12.39 38.66
CA ALA A 331 25.19 -12.86 37.57
C ALA A 331 25.99 -13.70 36.54
N PHE A 332 27.18 -13.27 36.13
CA PHE A 332 28.02 -14.04 35.22
C PHE A 332 28.49 -15.37 35.85
N ARG A 333 28.76 -15.41 37.17
CA ARG A 333 29.10 -16.65 37.89
C ARG A 333 27.92 -17.62 37.93
N GLU A 334 26.70 -17.13 38.20
CA GLU A 334 25.49 -17.96 38.22
C GLU A 334 25.21 -18.64 36.88
N PHE A 335 25.49 -17.96 35.77
CA PHE A 335 25.36 -18.53 34.42
C PHE A 335 26.61 -19.27 33.93
N GLY A 336 27.67 -19.35 34.74
CA GLY A 336 28.91 -20.08 34.40
C GLY A 336 29.72 -19.47 33.26
N ILE A 337 29.57 -18.17 32.99
CA ILE A 337 30.28 -17.49 31.88
C ILE A 337 31.58 -16.84 32.40
N PRO A 338 32.75 -17.16 31.81
CA PRO A 338 34.01 -16.52 32.18
C PRO A 338 33.98 -15.01 31.98
N LEU A 339 34.26 -14.25 33.04
CA LEU A 339 34.39 -12.80 32.98
C LEU A 339 35.84 -12.40 33.32
N LEU A 340 36.60 -12.01 32.30
CA LEU A 340 38.02 -11.69 32.42
C LEU A 340 38.29 -10.19 32.30
N SER A 341 39.36 -9.72 32.97
CA SER A 341 39.87 -8.35 32.78
C SER A 341 40.63 -8.25 31.46
N GLY A 342 40.35 -7.20 30.70
CA GLY A 342 41.16 -6.77 29.56
C GLY A 342 42.52 -6.18 29.97
N GLU A 343 42.72 -5.82 31.23
CA GLU A 343 43.96 -5.22 31.72
C GLU A 343 45.16 -6.18 31.57
N GLY A 344 46.20 -5.74 30.87
CA GLY A 344 47.39 -6.57 30.60
C GLY A 344 47.20 -7.64 29.52
N LEU A 345 46.02 -7.78 28.93
CA LEU A 345 45.87 -8.45 27.64
C LEU A 345 46.22 -7.42 26.56
N ARG A 346 47.25 -7.67 25.73
CA ARG A 346 47.63 -6.78 24.61
C ARG A 346 46.59 -6.89 23.48
N ILE A 347 45.37 -6.46 23.75
CA ILE A 347 44.24 -6.57 22.84
C ILE A 347 44.36 -5.47 21.77
N ARG A 348 44.36 -5.88 20.51
CA ARG A 348 44.25 -4.95 19.37
C ARG A 348 42.82 -4.95 18.88
N VAL A 349 42.14 -3.82 18.97
CA VAL A 349 40.75 -3.66 18.50
C VAL A 349 40.74 -2.94 17.15
N GLN A 350 40.08 -3.52 16.17
CA GLN A 350 39.73 -2.91 14.88
C GLN A 350 38.23 -3.01 14.66
N GLY A 351 37.50 -1.95 15.04
CA GLY A 351 36.05 -1.87 14.87
C GLY A 351 35.31 -2.99 15.62
N SER A 352 34.66 -3.88 14.87
CA SER A 352 33.88 -5.01 15.40
C SER A 352 34.72 -6.23 15.81
N PHE A 353 36.04 -6.20 15.58
CA PHE A 353 36.96 -7.29 15.90
C PHE A 353 38.05 -6.84 16.85
N GLY A 354 38.50 -7.77 17.67
CA GLY A 354 39.74 -7.67 18.41
C GLY A 354 40.63 -8.88 18.14
N ALA A 355 41.89 -8.80 18.51
CA ALA A 355 42.78 -9.95 18.55
C ALA A 355 43.54 -9.95 19.87
N CYS A 356 43.69 -11.14 20.47
CA CYS A 356 44.37 -11.32 21.74
C CYS A 356 45.34 -12.51 21.66
N PRO A 357 46.55 -12.41 22.26
CA PRO A 357 47.46 -13.55 22.35
C PRO A 357 46.83 -14.74 23.06
N LYS A 358 46.92 -15.94 22.45
CA LYS A 358 46.30 -17.18 22.97
C LYS A 358 46.82 -17.58 24.35
N SER A 359 48.13 -17.46 24.59
CA SER A 359 48.77 -17.84 25.86
C SER A 359 48.21 -17.09 27.05
N SER A 360 48.17 -15.75 26.98
CA SER A 360 47.68 -14.89 28.07
C SER A 360 46.18 -15.06 28.34
N LEU A 361 45.41 -15.46 27.32
CA LEU A 361 43.98 -15.71 27.46
C LEU A 361 43.71 -17.05 28.16
N LEU A 362 44.43 -18.10 27.75
CA LEU A 362 44.30 -19.43 28.34
C LEU A 362 44.69 -19.45 29.82
N GLU A 363 45.79 -18.81 30.19
CA GLU A 363 46.23 -18.71 31.60
C GLU A 363 45.19 -18.01 32.50
N ARG A 364 44.51 -16.98 31.99
CA ARG A 364 43.45 -16.30 32.74
C ARG A 364 42.19 -17.13 32.82
N HIS A 365 41.85 -17.85 31.74
CA HIS A 365 40.71 -18.74 31.72
C HIS A 365 40.87 -19.91 32.70
N THR A 366 42.07 -20.49 32.84
CA THR A 366 42.32 -21.56 33.82
C THR A 366 42.19 -21.06 35.26
N ARG A 367 42.77 -19.89 35.59
CA ARG A 367 42.62 -19.27 36.92
C ARG A 367 41.16 -19.01 37.28
N TRP A 368 40.39 -18.45 36.34
CA TRP A 368 38.97 -18.20 36.57
C TRP A 368 38.19 -19.51 36.80
N ARG A 369 38.53 -20.59 36.07
CA ARG A 369 37.90 -21.90 36.29
C ARG A 369 38.14 -22.43 37.70
N GLU A 370 39.37 -22.31 38.21
CA GLU A 370 39.72 -22.70 39.58
C GLU A 370 38.93 -21.87 40.62
N GLU A 371 38.81 -20.55 40.41
CA GLU A 371 38.01 -19.67 41.27
C GLU A 371 36.51 -20.02 41.25
N GLN A 372 35.96 -20.39 40.09
CA GLN A 372 34.56 -20.83 40.00
C GLN A 372 34.31 -22.13 40.73
N GLU A 373 35.19 -23.12 40.60
CA GLU A 373 35.04 -24.38 41.34
C GLU A 373 35.04 -24.14 42.85
N GLN A 374 35.87 -23.21 43.34
CA GLN A 374 35.87 -22.81 44.75
C GLN A 374 34.57 -22.10 45.14
N TYR A 375 34.06 -21.21 44.30
CA TYR A 375 32.80 -20.49 44.52
C TYR A 375 31.57 -21.42 44.52
N GLU A 376 31.52 -22.40 43.62
CA GLU A 376 30.45 -23.40 43.63
C GLU A 376 30.52 -24.29 44.88
N ARG A 377 31.73 -24.66 45.31
CA ARG A 377 31.91 -25.45 46.54
C ARG A 377 31.43 -24.69 47.77
N SER A 378 31.76 -23.39 47.89
CA SER A 378 31.28 -22.57 49.01
C SER A 378 29.77 -22.35 48.97
N ARG A 379 29.18 -22.09 47.80
CA ARG A 379 27.71 -21.97 47.63
C ARG A 379 26.98 -23.27 47.96
N LYS A 380 27.52 -24.43 47.56
CA LYS A 380 26.95 -25.74 47.93
C LYS A 380 27.00 -25.94 49.45
N ALA A 381 28.10 -25.55 50.11
CA ALA A 381 28.20 -25.61 51.57
C ALA A 381 27.18 -24.68 52.27
N GLU A 382 27.06 -23.42 51.83
CA GLU A 382 26.07 -22.46 52.37
C GLU A 382 24.63 -22.94 52.16
N SER A 383 24.32 -23.50 50.98
CA SER A 383 22.99 -24.03 50.68
C SER A 383 22.63 -25.20 51.59
N ILE A 384 23.58 -26.10 51.86
CA ILE A 384 23.41 -27.20 52.81
C ILE A 384 23.15 -26.64 54.22
N GLU A 385 23.89 -25.62 54.66
CA GLU A 385 23.65 -24.99 55.96
C GLU A 385 22.27 -24.33 56.08
N VAL A 386 21.80 -23.66 55.04
CA VAL A 386 20.45 -23.07 54.99
C VAL A 386 19.38 -24.14 55.05
N LEU A 387 19.56 -25.26 54.33
CA LEU A 387 18.66 -26.42 54.40
C LEU A 387 18.64 -27.06 55.80
N PHE A 388 19.78 -27.15 56.47
CA PHE A 388 19.83 -27.62 57.86
C PHE A 388 19.11 -26.66 58.82
N LYS A 389 19.28 -25.34 58.63
CA LYS A 389 18.58 -24.32 59.45
C LYS A 389 17.06 -24.34 59.21
N SER A 390 16.62 -24.46 57.97
CA SER A 390 15.19 -24.54 57.64
C SER A 390 14.57 -25.84 58.14
N TYR A 391 15.26 -26.98 57.98
CA TYR A 391 14.83 -28.27 58.53
C TYR A 391 14.73 -28.24 60.06
N ARG A 392 15.72 -27.66 60.74
CA ARG A 392 15.70 -27.49 62.21
C ARG A 392 14.53 -26.63 62.67
N SER A 393 14.27 -25.52 61.98
CA SER A 393 13.15 -24.62 62.29
C SER A 393 11.78 -25.28 62.04
N MET A 394 11.63 -26.05 60.95
CA MET A 394 10.42 -26.83 60.69
C MET A 394 10.18 -27.89 61.77
N ARG A 395 11.22 -28.61 62.19
CA ARG A 395 11.12 -29.60 63.29
C ARG A 395 10.75 -28.97 64.62
N GLU A 396 11.33 -27.80 64.95
CA GLU A 396 10.96 -27.05 66.16
C GLU A 396 9.49 -26.57 66.13
N GLN A 397 8.96 -26.23 64.95
CA GLN A 397 7.55 -25.88 64.77
C GLN A 397 6.62 -27.09 64.86
N GLU A 398 7.00 -28.26 64.34
CA GLU A 398 6.22 -29.50 64.46
C GLU A 398 6.13 -29.96 65.92
N VAL A 399 7.25 -29.92 66.65
CA VAL A 399 7.27 -30.27 68.08
C VAL A 399 6.40 -29.32 68.92
N LYS A 400 6.33 -28.03 68.56
CA LYS A 400 5.45 -27.04 69.23
C LYS A 400 3.96 -27.17 68.87
N LYS A 401 3.60 -27.87 67.79
CA LYS A 401 2.20 -28.10 67.39
C LYS A 401 1.65 -29.46 67.86
N GLY A 402 2.53 -30.40 68.19
CA GLY A 402 2.18 -31.77 68.58
C GLY A 402 2.25 -32.07 70.09
N GLY A 403 2.62 -31.08 70.92
CA GLY A 403 2.50 -31.13 72.39
C GLY A 403 1.54 -30.05 72.86
#